data_AF-K1UHY3-F1
#
_entry.id   AF-K1UHY3-F1
#
_cell.length_a   1.000
_cell.length_b   1.000
_cell.length_c   1.000
_cell.angle_alpha   90.00
_cell.angle_beta   90.00
_cell.angle_gamma   90.00
#
_symmetry.space_group_name_H-M   'P 1'
#
loop_
_entity.id
_entity.type
_entity.pdbx_description
1 polymer ?
#
loop_
_entity_poly.entity_id
_entity_poly.type
_entity_poly.pdbx_seq_one_letter_code
_entity_poly.pdbx_strand_id
1 'polypeptide(L)'
;MKTSERLLNASKTIWDAYNEHPFVLGIQNGTLERDKFRYYIMQDFLYLKDYAKTYAVGVAKAKSVETANLFAKYINVMNGELDVHKGYMGKFAVTQEEIGAMKPSLDNLSYTSYMIRVAYDESEVEVLAAVLSCAYSYEVIAKKIVANRPESVDDPFYGDWI
;
A
#
# COMPACT_ATOMS: atom_id res chain seq x y z
N MET A 1 24.91 8.63 -9.37
CA MET A 1 23.82 7.98 -8.62
C MET A 1 22.59 8.86 -8.72
N LYS A 2 21.48 8.33 -9.21
CA LYS A 2 20.19 9.05 -9.30
C LYS A 2 19.65 9.33 -7.90
N THR A 3 18.82 10.35 -7.74
CA THR A 3 18.21 10.68 -6.44
C THR A 3 17.40 9.51 -5.87
N SER A 4 16.64 8.82 -6.70
CA SER A 4 15.87 7.63 -6.31
C SER A 4 16.78 6.52 -5.76
N GLU A 5 17.88 6.20 -6.44
CA GLU A 5 18.86 5.20 -5.97
C GLU A 5 19.44 5.59 -4.61
N ARG A 6 19.74 6.88 -4.39
CA ARG A 6 20.24 7.36 -3.10
C ARG A 6 19.22 7.16 -1.98
N LEU A 7 17.94 7.49 -2.23
CA LEU A 7 16.86 7.34 -1.26
C LEU A 7 16.63 5.86 -0.91
N LEU A 8 16.58 4.99 -1.93
CA LEU A 8 16.39 3.55 -1.75
C LEU A 8 17.56 2.91 -1.00
N ASN A 9 18.79 3.31 -1.30
CA ASN A 9 19.97 2.82 -0.57
C ASN A 9 19.93 3.25 0.90
N ALA A 10 19.42 4.44 1.21
CA ALA A 10 19.30 4.93 2.59
C ALA A 10 18.27 4.13 3.42
N SER A 11 17.25 3.55 2.78
CA SER A 11 16.22 2.74 3.44
C SER A 11 16.43 1.23 3.34
N LYS A 12 17.54 0.79 2.75
CA LYS A 12 17.78 -0.62 2.37
C LYS A 12 17.56 -1.60 3.53
N THR A 13 18.13 -1.33 4.70
CA THR A 13 18.00 -2.23 5.87
C THR A 13 16.55 -2.44 6.29
N ILE A 14 15.72 -1.40 6.19
CA ILE A 14 14.29 -1.49 6.53
C ILE A 14 13.57 -2.37 5.50
N TRP A 15 13.88 -2.18 4.22
CA TRP A 15 13.25 -2.91 3.12
C TRP A 15 13.65 -4.38 3.10
N ASP A 16 14.92 -4.68 3.39
CA ASP A 16 15.40 -6.06 3.48
C ASP A 16 14.64 -6.84 4.56
N ALA A 17 14.27 -6.19 5.66
CA ALA A 17 13.51 -6.78 6.76
C ALA A 17 12.02 -7.04 6.43
N TYR A 18 11.45 -6.43 5.39
CA TYR A 18 10.02 -6.63 5.05
C TYR A 18 9.72 -8.09 4.73
N ASN A 19 10.55 -8.73 3.90
CA ASN A 19 10.37 -10.14 3.53
C ASN A 19 10.80 -11.12 4.63
N GLU A 20 11.38 -10.63 5.72
CA GLU A 20 11.69 -11.42 6.92
C GLU A 20 10.58 -11.30 7.98
N HIS A 21 9.68 -10.33 7.83
CA HIS A 21 8.60 -10.13 8.78
C HIS A 21 7.63 -11.33 8.78
N PRO A 22 7.21 -11.85 9.95
CA PRO A 22 6.37 -13.05 10.04
C PRO A 22 5.06 -12.97 9.25
N PHE A 23 4.49 -11.76 9.11
CA PHE A 23 3.30 -11.55 8.30
C PHE A 23 3.54 -11.84 6.82
N VAL A 24 4.63 -11.29 6.24
CA VAL A 24 4.99 -11.45 4.83
C VAL A 24 5.43 -12.88 4.55
N LEU A 25 6.24 -13.47 5.44
CA LEU A 25 6.58 -14.89 5.37
C LEU A 25 5.36 -15.80 5.46
N GLY A 26 4.37 -15.42 6.28
CA GLY A 26 3.10 -16.15 6.38
C GLY A 26 2.31 -16.13 5.07
N ILE A 27 2.28 -14.99 4.36
CA ILE A 27 1.67 -14.90 3.02
C ILE A 27 2.46 -15.76 2.04
N GLN A 28 3.80 -15.58 1.97
CA GLN A 28 4.68 -16.33 1.08
C GLN A 28 4.46 -17.84 1.21
N ASN A 29 4.39 -18.34 2.44
CA ASN A 29 4.31 -19.76 2.73
C ASN A 29 2.88 -20.31 2.78
N GLY A 30 1.85 -19.45 2.62
CA GLY A 30 0.44 -19.83 2.75
C GLY A 30 0.01 -20.18 4.19
N THR A 31 0.79 -19.79 5.20
CA THR A 31 0.59 -20.16 6.61
C THR A 31 0.01 -19.04 7.47
N LEU A 32 -0.15 -17.83 6.93
CA LEU A 32 -0.74 -16.72 7.68
C LEU A 32 -2.18 -17.08 8.08
N GLU A 33 -2.56 -16.83 9.33
CA GLU A 33 -3.93 -16.98 9.79
C GLU A 33 -4.86 -16.01 9.05
N ARG A 34 -5.98 -16.53 8.53
CA ARG A 34 -6.91 -15.76 7.72
C ARG A 34 -7.48 -14.53 8.45
N ASP A 35 -7.68 -14.60 9.76
CA ASP A 35 -8.17 -13.47 10.55
C ASP A 35 -7.16 -12.32 10.64
N LYS A 36 -5.86 -12.65 10.68
CA LYS A 36 -4.79 -11.62 10.62
C LYS A 36 -4.77 -10.95 9.25
N PHE A 37 -4.94 -11.74 8.19
CA PHE A 37 -5.03 -11.19 6.83
C PHE A 37 -6.30 -10.36 6.63
N ARG A 38 -7.45 -10.80 7.17
CA ARG A 38 -8.70 -10.04 7.18
C ARG A 38 -8.53 -8.69 7.86
N TYR A 39 -7.91 -8.67 9.05
CA TYR A 39 -7.62 -7.43 9.76
C TYR A 39 -6.74 -6.49 8.92
N TYR A 40 -5.69 -7.03 8.30
CA TYR A 40 -4.82 -6.27 7.39
C TYR A 40 -5.61 -5.66 6.23
N ILE A 41 -6.41 -6.44 5.49
CA ILE A 41 -7.21 -5.94 4.36
C ILE A 41 -8.18 -4.84 4.79
N MET A 42 -8.81 -4.98 5.96
CA MET A 42 -9.70 -3.94 6.46
C MET A 42 -8.96 -2.66 6.87
N GLN A 43 -7.76 -2.77 7.46
CA GLN A 43 -6.91 -1.61 7.74
C GLN A 43 -6.38 -0.98 6.45
N ASP A 44 -6.01 -1.78 5.46
CA ASP A 44 -5.52 -1.33 4.16
C ASP A 44 -6.58 -0.52 3.41
N PHE A 45 -7.84 -0.92 3.48
CA PHE A 45 -8.96 -0.12 2.98
C PHE A 45 -9.02 1.28 3.62
N LEU A 46 -8.84 1.38 4.94
CA LEU A 46 -8.78 2.68 5.62
C LEU A 46 -7.54 3.49 5.22
N TYR A 47 -6.40 2.82 5.05
CA TYR A 47 -5.15 3.42 4.58
C TYR A 47 -5.33 4.03 3.17
N LEU A 48 -5.90 3.27 2.24
CA LEU A 48 -6.10 3.67 0.85
C LEU A 48 -6.98 4.93 0.71
N LYS A 49 -7.94 5.14 1.63
CA LYS A 49 -8.75 6.37 1.65
C LYS A 49 -7.92 7.63 1.88
N ASP A 50 -6.97 7.58 2.81
CA ASP A 50 -6.11 8.72 3.11
C ASP A 50 -4.92 8.81 2.14
N TYR A 51 -4.46 7.67 1.64
CA TYR A 51 -3.49 7.61 0.55
C TYR A 51 -4.05 8.30 -0.71
N ALA A 52 -5.30 8.03 -1.09
CA ALA A 52 -5.98 8.73 -2.19
C ALA A 52 -6.06 10.25 -1.99
N LYS A 53 -6.32 10.72 -0.77
CA LYS A 53 -6.28 12.17 -0.45
C LYS A 53 -4.88 12.76 -0.65
N THR A 54 -3.84 12.02 -0.29
CA THR A 54 -2.44 12.43 -0.49
C THR A 54 -2.16 12.66 -1.99
N TYR A 55 -2.59 11.74 -2.86
CA TYR A 55 -2.50 11.92 -4.31
C TYR A 55 -3.34 13.10 -4.81
N ALA A 56 -4.55 13.31 -4.28
CA ALA A 56 -5.40 14.43 -4.68
C ALA A 56 -4.75 15.80 -4.36
N VAL A 57 -4.10 15.92 -3.21
CA VAL A 57 -3.28 17.11 -2.89
C VAL A 57 -2.09 17.22 -3.84
N GLY A 58 -1.45 16.11 -4.19
CA GLY A 58 -0.43 16.05 -5.24
C GLY A 58 -0.89 16.61 -6.59
N VAL A 59 -2.10 16.25 -7.04
CA VAL A 59 -2.72 16.82 -8.25
C VAL A 59 -2.83 18.34 -8.14
N ALA A 60 -3.31 18.85 -7.01
CA ALA A 60 -3.50 20.29 -6.80
C ALA A 60 -2.17 21.08 -6.75
N LYS A 61 -1.06 20.42 -6.37
CA LYS A 61 0.26 21.04 -6.23
C LYS A 61 1.17 20.83 -7.43
N ALA A 62 0.74 20.03 -8.40
CA ALA A 62 1.50 19.72 -9.59
C ALA A 62 1.84 20.99 -10.39
N LYS A 63 3.11 21.13 -10.77
CA LYS A 63 3.59 22.28 -11.58
C LYS A 63 3.40 22.07 -13.08
N SER A 64 3.06 20.85 -13.49
CA SER A 64 2.81 20.50 -14.89
C SER A 64 1.57 19.62 -15.01
N VAL A 65 0.93 19.67 -16.17
CA VAL A 65 -0.20 18.80 -16.52
C VAL A 65 0.23 17.32 -16.51
N GLU A 66 1.47 17.04 -16.91
CA GLU A 66 2.04 15.68 -16.87
C GLU A 66 2.09 15.15 -15.43
N THR A 67 2.63 15.94 -14.50
CA THR A 67 2.67 15.56 -13.07
C THR A 67 1.27 15.44 -12.47
N ALA A 68 0.35 16.35 -12.83
CA ALA A 68 -1.04 16.28 -12.36
C ALA A 68 -1.72 14.98 -12.81
N ASN A 69 -1.54 14.61 -14.09
CA ASN A 69 -2.07 13.38 -14.66
C ASN A 69 -1.44 12.13 -14.03
N LEU A 70 -0.14 12.17 -13.69
CA LEU A 70 0.52 11.10 -12.97
C LEU A 70 -0.18 10.86 -11.62
N PHE A 71 -0.36 11.89 -10.81
CA PHE A 71 -1.06 11.74 -9.52
C PHE A 71 -2.51 11.27 -9.69
N ALA A 72 -3.25 11.87 -10.64
CA ALA A 72 -4.66 11.54 -10.86
C ALA A 72 -4.86 10.07 -11.30
N LYS A 73 -3.93 9.53 -12.10
CA LYS A 73 -3.97 8.14 -12.56
C LYS A 73 -4.03 7.15 -11.39
N TYR A 74 -3.22 7.37 -10.35
CA TYR A 74 -3.14 6.45 -9.21
C TYR A 74 -4.37 6.51 -8.30
N ILE A 75 -5.09 7.64 -8.25
CA ILE A 75 -6.39 7.73 -7.55
C ILE A 75 -7.39 6.72 -8.13
N ASN A 76 -7.46 6.61 -9.45
CA ASN A 76 -8.36 5.67 -10.11
C ASN A 76 -7.97 4.20 -9.88
N VAL A 77 -6.68 3.90 -9.75
CA VAL A 77 -6.21 2.54 -9.42
C VAL A 77 -6.72 2.13 -8.03
N MET A 78 -6.57 3.02 -7.05
CA MET A 78 -7.05 2.77 -5.68
C MET A 78 -8.57 2.62 -5.60
N ASN A 79 -9.35 3.32 -6.43
CA ASN A 79 -10.81 3.18 -6.46
C ASN A 79 -11.26 1.75 -6.85
N GLY A 80 -10.44 1.01 -7.62
CA GLY A 80 -10.72 -0.40 -7.92
C GLY A 80 -10.53 -1.32 -6.70
N GLU A 81 -9.59 -0.99 -5.82
CA GLU A 81 -9.27 -1.72 -4.59
C GLU A 81 -10.23 -1.39 -3.44
N LEU A 82 -10.91 -0.24 -3.49
CA LEU A 82 -11.92 0.20 -2.52
C LEU A 82 -13.33 -0.41 -2.79
N ASP A 83 -13.47 -1.32 -3.74
CA ASP A 83 -14.73 -2.03 -3.98
C ASP A 83 -14.89 -3.21 -3.03
N VAL A 84 -15.76 -3.03 -2.02
CA VAL A 84 -15.99 -4.02 -0.95
C VAL A 84 -16.57 -5.34 -1.45
N HIS A 85 -17.16 -5.36 -2.64
CA HIS A 85 -17.74 -6.57 -3.24
C HIS A 85 -16.70 -7.36 -4.05
N LYS A 86 -15.50 -6.82 -4.23
CA LYS A 86 -14.43 -7.41 -5.02
C LYS A 86 -13.24 -7.79 -4.15
N GLY A 87 -12.31 -8.54 -4.75
CA GLY A 87 -11.06 -8.95 -4.11
C GLY A 87 -11.27 -9.64 -2.77
N TYR A 88 -10.40 -9.35 -1.81
CA TYR A 88 -10.42 -9.97 -0.49
C TYR A 88 -11.57 -9.51 0.40
N MET A 89 -12.08 -8.29 0.23
CA MET A 89 -13.25 -7.82 0.97
C MET A 89 -14.47 -8.72 0.69
N GLY A 90 -14.68 -9.06 -0.58
CA GLY A 90 -15.71 -10.03 -0.99
C GLY A 90 -15.44 -11.44 -0.44
N LYS A 91 -14.20 -11.94 -0.54
CA LYS A 91 -13.81 -13.26 0.00
C LYS A 91 -14.05 -13.40 1.50
N PHE A 92 -13.91 -12.30 2.25
CA PHE A 92 -14.15 -12.24 3.69
C PHE A 92 -15.59 -11.84 4.06
N ALA A 93 -16.46 -11.64 3.08
CA ALA A 93 -17.82 -11.15 3.26
C ALA A 93 -17.90 -9.90 4.18
N VAL A 94 -16.93 -8.99 4.04
CA VAL A 94 -16.89 -7.76 4.85
C VAL A 94 -18.08 -6.89 4.50
N THR A 95 -18.80 -6.45 5.52
CA THR A 95 -19.98 -5.59 5.37
C THR A 95 -19.61 -4.10 5.40
N GLN A 96 -20.47 -3.26 4.83
CA GLN A 96 -20.32 -1.80 4.94
C GLN A 96 -20.43 -1.31 6.38
N GLU A 97 -21.23 -1.99 7.22
CA GLU A 97 -21.34 -1.67 8.64
C GLU A 97 -20.02 -1.92 9.37
N GLU A 98 -19.36 -3.06 9.11
CA GLU A 98 -18.05 -3.36 9.69
C GLU A 98 -16.98 -2.34 9.28
N ILE A 99 -16.99 -1.92 8.01
CA ILE A 99 -16.08 -0.87 7.52
C ILE A 99 -16.37 0.47 8.19
N GLY A 100 -17.65 0.84 8.31
CA GLY A 100 -18.07 2.08 8.96
C GLY A 100 -17.76 2.13 10.46
N ALA A 101 -17.78 0.97 11.13
CA ALA A 101 -17.44 0.84 12.53
C ALA A 101 -15.92 0.72 12.79
N MET A 102 -15.14 0.27 11.79
CA MET A 102 -13.70 0.10 11.95
C MET A 102 -12.99 1.44 12.09
N LYS A 103 -12.04 1.49 13.02
CA LYS A 103 -11.14 2.63 13.22
C LYS A 103 -9.74 2.29 12.72
N PRO A 104 -9.00 3.25 12.16
CA PRO A 104 -7.60 3.05 11.86
C PRO A 104 -6.85 2.78 13.17
N SER A 105 -5.96 1.79 13.14
CA SER A 105 -4.97 1.60 14.20
C SER A 105 -4.06 2.82 14.30
N LEU A 106 -3.34 2.92 15.43
CA LEU A 106 -2.39 4.03 15.61
C LEU A 106 -1.30 4.03 14.54
N ASP A 107 -0.81 2.85 14.14
CA ASP A 107 0.22 2.74 13.10
C ASP A 107 -0.30 3.24 11.74
N ASN A 108 -1.52 2.84 11.38
CA ASN A 108 -2.19 3.29 10.16
C ASN A 108 -2.39 4.82 10.18
N LEU A 109 -3.02 5.34 11.24
CA LEU A 109 -3.26 6.77 11.39
C LEU A 109 -1.97 7.59 11.39
N SER A 110 -0.91 7.09 12.04
CA SER A 110 0.39 7.78 12.07
C SER A 110 1.01 7.85 10.69
N TYR A 111 0.94 6.75 9.92
CA TYR A 111 1.49 6.72 8.57
C TYR A 111 0.72 7.64 7.63
N THR A 112 -0.61 7.55 7.60
CA THR A 112 -1.42 8.37 6.71
C THR A 112 -1.38 9.85 7.08
N SER A 113 -1.37 10.19 8.38
CA SER A 113 -1.23 11.57 8.85
C SER A 113 0.11 12.18 8.42
N TYR A 114 1.19 11.40 8.47
CA TYR A 114 2.50 11.85 7.98
C TYR A 114 2.45 12.18 6.48
N MET A 115 1.92 11.28 5.64
CA MET A 115 1.84 11.50 4.19
C MET A 115 0.95 12.69 3.84
N ILE A 116 -0.22 12.80 4.47
CA ILE A 116 -1.12 13.94 4.29
C ILE A 116 -0.44 15.24 4.70
N ARG A 117 0.26 15.26 5.84
CA ARG A 117 0.97 16.44 6.32
C ARG A 117 2.03 16.90 5.32
N VAL A 118 2.87 15.98 4.83
CA VAL A 118 3.86 16.28 3.78
C VAL A 118 3.17 16.82 2.54
N ALA A 119 2.05 16.23 2.12
CA ALA A 119 1.33 16.70 0.95
C ALA A 119 0.83 18.14 1.09
N TYR A 120 0.31 18.51 2.27
CA TYR A 120 -0.15 19.88 2.51
C TYR A 120 1.00 20.89 2.67
N ASP A 121 2.06 20.52 3.37
CA ASP A 121 3.12 21.46 3.74
C ASP A 121 4.20 21.63 2.65
N GLU A 122 4.51 20.58 1.89
CA GLU A 122 5.73 20.51 1.05
C GLU A 122 5.45 20.50 -0.46
N SER A 123 6.45 20.54 -1.34
CA SER A 123 6.20 20.62 -2.79
C SER A 123 5.80 19.28 -3.43
N GLU A 124 5.43 19.29 -4.72
CA GLU A 124 5.05 18.08 -5.47
C GLU A 124 6.11 16.96 -5.40
N VAL A 125 7.39 17.31 -5.24
CA VAL A 125 8.50 16.35 -5.19
C VAL A 125 8.52 15.60 -3.86
N GLU A 126 8.28 16.30 -2.75
CA GLU A 126 8.14 15.68 -1.43
C GLU A 126 6.88 14.82 -1.35
N VAL A 127 5.78 15.23 -2.01
CA VAL A 127 4.59 14.39 -2.12
C VAL A 127 4.92 13.09 -2.87
N LEU A 128 5.61 13.18 -4.01
CA LEU A 128 6.06 12.01 -4.77
C LEU A 128 6.96 11.10 -3.91
N ALA A 129 7.89 11.67 -3.15
CA ALA A 129 8.78 10.92 -2.28
C ALA A 129 8.02 10.21 -1.14
N ALA A 130 7.01 10.87 -0.55
CA ALA A 130 6.21 10.30 0.53
C ALA A 130 5.38 9.09 0.08
N VAL A 131 4.83 9.13 -1.14
CA VAL A 131 4.02 8.03 -1.68
C VAL A 131 4.86 6.90 -2.30
N LEU A 132 6.08 7.20 -2.77
CA LEU A 132 6.94 6.25 -3.46
C LEU A 132 7.21 4.97 -2.65
N SER A 133 7.44 5.12 -1.35
CA SER A 133 7.81 3.98 -0.50
C SER A 133 6.73 2.91 -0.46
N CYS A 134 5.45 3.29 -0.44
CA CYS A 134 4.35 2.33 -0.45
C CYS A 134 4.32 1.55 -1.77
N ALA A 135 4.17 2.25 -2.91
CA ALA A 135 4.00 1.59 -4.20
C ALA A 135 5.20 0.70 -4.56
N TYR A 136 6.42 1.18 -4.32
CA TYR A 136 7.62 0.45 -4.75
C TYR A 136 8.01 -0.69 -3.79
N SER A 137 7.76 -0.55 -2.49
CA SER A 137 8.06 -1.64 -1.55
C SER A 137 7.20 -2.87 -1.78
N TYR A 138 5.92 -2.70 -2.12
CA TYR A 138 5.02 -3.82 -2.43
C TYR A 138 5.48 -4.61 -3.66
N GLU A 139 5.94 -3.93 -4.71
CA GLU A 139 6.54 -4.59 -5.89
C GLU A 139 7.79 -5.41 -5.50
N VAL A 140 8.67 -4.83 -4.67
CA VAL A 140 9.87 -5.52 -4.19
C VAL A 140 9.52 -6.73 -3.33
N ILE A 141 8.55 -6.58 -2.43
CA ILE A 141 8.06 -7.66 -1.56
C ILE A 141 7.54 -8.82 -2.42
N ALA A 142 6.62 -8.55 -3.36
CA ALA A 142 6.03 -9.56 -4.23
C ALA A 142 7.10 -10.27 -5.09
N LYS A 143 8.01 -9.52 -5.71
CA LYS A 143 9.11 -10.11 -6.49
C LYS A 143 10.01 -11.01 -5.64
N LYS A 144 10.29 -10.64 -4.40
CA LYS A 144 11.13 -11.44 -3.50
C LYS A 144 10.39 -12.68 -2.99
N ILE A 145 9.08 -12.59 -2.76
CA ILE A 145 8.20 -13.75 -2.50
C ILE A 145 8.29 -14.76 -3.66
N VAL A 146 8.04 -14.30 -4.90
CA VAL A 146 8.07 -15.16 -6.09
C VAL A 146 9.46 -15.76 -6.34
N ALA A 147 10.52 -14.98 -6.11
CA ALA A 147 11.89 -15.48 -6.23
C ALA A 147 12.23 -16.57 -5.19
N ASN A 148 11.72 -16.42 -3.96
CA ASN A 148 11.96 -17.38 -2.88
C ASN A 148 11.10 -18.64 -3.01
N ARG A 149 9.87 -18.51 -3.52
CA ARG A 149 8.87 -19.58 -3.60
C ARG A 149 7.96 -19.38 -4.81
N PRO A 150 8.38 -19.80 -6.02
CA PRO A 150 7.63 -19.54 -7.25
C PRO A 150 6.18 -20.06 -7.23
N GLU A 151 5.92 -21.16 -6.53
CA GLU A 151 4.57 -21.74 -6.37
C GLU A 151 3.65 -20.92 -5.46
N SER A 152 4.13 -19.83 -4.84
CA SER A 152 3.30 -18.98 -3.98
C SER A 152 2.15 -18.30 -4.74
N VAL A 153 2.34 -18.03 -6.03
CA VAL A 153 1.29 -17.45 -6.90
C VAL A 153 0.15 -18.43 -7.16
N ASP A 154 0.39 -19.74 -6.97
CA ASP A 154 -0.61 -20.78 -7.12
C ASP A 154 -1.37 -21.06 -5.80
N ASP A 155 -1.04 -20.35 -4.71
CA ASP A 155 -1.77 -20.51 -3.45
C ASP A 155 -3.24 -20.11 -3.64
N PRO A 156 -4.21 -20.98 -3.30
CA PRO A 156 -5.62 -20.75 -3.61
C PRO A 156 -6.24 -19.57 -2.87
N PHE A 157 -5.57 -19.07 -1.81
CA PHE A 157 -6.05 -17.94 -1.04
C PHE A 157 -5.16 -16.72 -1.24
N TYR A 158 -3.86 -16.83 -1.06
CA TYR A 158 -2.88 -15.73 -1.07
C TYR A 158 -2.29 -15.44 -2.46
N GLY A 159 -2.41 -16.36 -3.42
CA GLY A 159 -1.86 -16.19 -4.76
C GLY A 159 -2.37 -14.95 -5.48
N ASP A 160 -3.65 -14.62 -5.34
CA ASP A 160 -4.24 -13.40 -5.94
C ASP A 160 -3.67 -12.09 -5.38
N TRP A 161 -3.08 -12.10 -4.16
CA TRP A 161 -2.44 -10.93 -3.57
C TRP A 161 -1.00 -10.75 -4.04
N ILE A 162 -0.32 -11.86 -4.36
CA ILE A 162 1.10 -11.90 -4.76
C ILE A 162 1.24 -11.51 -6.23
#